data_AF-G7Z3L4-F1
#
_entry.id   AF-G7Z3L4-F1
#
_cell.length_a   1.000
_cell.length_b   1.000
_cell.length_c   1.000
_cell.angle_alpha   90.00
_cell.angle_beta   90.00
_cell.angle_gamma   90.00
#
_symmetry.space_group_name_H-M   'P 1'
#
loop_
_entity.id
_entity.type
_entity.pdbx_description
1 polymer ?
#
loop_
_entity_poly.entity_id
_entity_poly.type
_entity_poly.pdbx_seq_one_letter_code
_entity_poly.pdbx_strand_id
1 'polypeptide(L)'
;MTVPVVAQLSSTDLNKASGRVLDRAAEGPVRILRRNQSFVLLREEALDEMLEAARDDRPQSLEDMLDGYDPDKIRRLAGGFLSDPPTGKEML
;
A
#
# COMPACT_ATOMS: atom_id res chain seq x y z
N MET A 1 1.63 6.92 -8.63
CA MET A 1 1.00 6.39 -7.41
C MET A 1 -0.19 5.56 -7.84
N THR A 2 -0.20 4.25 -7.58
CA THR A 2 -1.30 3.37 -7.98
C THR A 2 -2.14 3.08 -6.75
N VAL A 3 -3.40 3.52 -6.72
CA VAL A 3 -4.31 3.21 -5.61
C VAL A 3 -4.59 1.70 -5.63
N PRO A 4 -4.31 0.96 -4.54
CA PRO A 4 -4.68 -0.45 -4.43
C PRO A 4 -6.20 -0.55 -4.42
N VAL A 5 -6.76 -1.44 -5.25
CA VAL A 5 -8.21 -1.58 -5.39
C VAL A 5 -8.67 -2.99 -5.05
N VAL A 6 -9.79 -3.10 -4.36
CA VAL A 6 -10.40 -4.38 -3.97
C VAL A 6 -11.16 -5.03 -5.12
N ALA A 7 -11.59 -4.22 -6.10
CA ALA A 7 -12.28 -4.68 -7.29
C ALA A 7 -12.07 -3.75 -8.48
N GLN A 8 -12.22 -4.31 -9.68
CA GLN A 8 -12.28 -3.57 -10.95
C GLN A 8 -13.59 -3.90 -11.65
N LEU A 9 -14.38 -2.88 -11.96
CA LEU A 9 -15.71 -2.99 -12.55
C LEU A 9 -15.83 -2.08 -13.78
N SER A 10 -16.75 -2.38 -14.69
CA SER A 10 -17.07 -1.50 -15.81
C SER A 10 -18.14 -0.47 -15.43
N SER A 11 -18.24 0.63 -16.19
CA SER A 11 -19.38 1.57 -16.03
C SER A 11 -20.74 0.91 -16.25
N THR A 12 -20.78 -0.19 -17.01
CA THR A 12 -22.01 -0.96 -17.23
C THR A 12 -22.42 -1.68 -15.95
N ASP A 13 -21.46 -2.21 -15.19
CA ASP A 13 -21.73 -2.89 -13.91
C ASP A 13 -22.22 -1.90 -12.86
N LEU A 14 -21.62 -0.70 -12.84
CA LEU A 14 -22.09 0.41 -12.00
C LEU A 14 -23.56 0.77 -12.29
N ASN A 15 -23.92 0.88 -13.57
CA ASN A 15 -25.28 1.24 -13.96
C ASN A 15 -26.31 0.14 -13.65
N LYS A 16 -25.90 -1.13 -13.72
CA LYS A 16 -26.79 -2.28 -13.50
C LYS A 16 -26.95 -2.65 -12.03
N ALA A 17 -25.93 -2.40 -11.21
CA ALA A 17 -25.88 -2.89 -9.83
C ALA A 17 -25.17 -1.90 -8.91
N SER A 18 -25.61 -0.63 -8.93
CA SER A 18 -25.01 0.46 -8.15
C SER A 18 -24.89 0.12 -6.65
N GLY A 19 -25.91 -0.50 -6.05
CA GLY A 19 -25.87 -0.94 -4.65
C GLY A 19 -24.71 -1.89 -4.36
N ARG A 20 -24.51 -2.90 -5.20
CA ARG A 20 -23.39 -3.85 -5.05
C ARG A 20 -22.03 -3.16 -5.20
N VAL A 21 -21.93 -2.15 -6.06
CA VAL A 21 -20.69 -1.37 -6.21
C VAL A 21 -20.41 -0.55 -4.96
N LEU A 22 -21.44 0.03 -4.34
CA LEU A 22 -21.31 0.74 -3.06
C LEU A 22 -20.92 -0.21 -1.92
N ASP A 23 -21.51 -1.40 -1.85
CA ASP A 23 -21.14 -2.41 -0.85
C ASP A 23 -19.66 -2.79 -0.96
N ARG A 24 -19.16 -2.97 -2.20
CA ARG A 24 -17.73 -3.23 -2.45
C ARG A 24 -16.85 -2.03 -2.14
N ALA A 25 -17.33 -0.82 -2.40
CA ALA A 25 -16.62 0.41 -2.04
C ALA A 25 -16.53 0.61 -0.51
N ALA A 26 -17.44 0.02 0.26
CA ALA A 26 -17.37 0.01 1.71
C ALA A 26 -16.22 -0.87 2.24
N GLU A 27 -15.86 -1.94 1.51
CA GLU A 27 -14.72 -2.81 1.83
C GLU A 27 -13.36 -2.16 1.44
N GLY A 28 -13.33 -1.27 0.45
CA GLY A 28 -12.14 -0.55 0.03
C GLY A 28 -12.26 0.10 -1.36
N PRO A 29 -11.20 0.74 -1.89
CA PRO A 29 -11.27 1.45 -3.17
C PRO A 29 -11.63 0.54 -4.34
N VAL A 30 -12.57 0.95 -5.19
CA VAL A 30 -13.02 0.21 -6.38
C VAL A 30 -12.66 0.96 -7.64
N ARG A 31 -12.04 0.29 -8.62
CA ARG A 31 -11.76 0.87 -9.94
C ARG A 31 -12.96 0.72 -10.87
N ILE A 32 -13.35 1.80 -11.53
CA ILE A 32 -14.41 1.80 -12.54
C ILE A 32 -13.81 2.18 -13.90
N LEU A 33 -14.00 1.32 -14.90
CA LEU A 33 -13.52 1.53 -16.27
C LEU A 33 -14.64 2.03 -17.18
N ARG A 34 -14.37 3.12 -17.90
CA ARG A 34 -15.28 3.67 -18.93
C ARG A 34 -14.49 4.25 -20.09
N ARG A 35 -14.69 3.73 -21.31
CA ARG A 35 -14.11 4.28 -22.54
C ARG A 35 -12.59 4.57 -22.41
N ASN A 36 -11.83 3.57 -21.96
CA ASN A 36 -10.38 3.65 -21.67
C ASN A 36 -9.96 4.61 -20.55
N GLN A 37 -10.90 5.19 -19.81
CA GLN A 37 -10.62 5.97 -18.61
C GLN A 37 -10.84 5.12 -17.37
N SER A 38 -10.00 5.33 -16.37
CA SER A 38 -10.09 4.69 -15.06
C SER A 38 -10.53 5.72 -14.03
N PHE A 39 -11.60 5.40 -13.31
CA PHE A 39 -12.08 6.15 -12.16
C PHE A 39 -11.87 5.29 -10.92
N VAL A 40 -11.76 5.91 -9.75
CA VAL A 40 -11.72 5.21 -8.47
C VAL A 40 -12.85 5.74 -7.61
N LEU A 41 -13.64 4.82 -7.06
CA LEU A 41 -14.64 5.10 -6.04
C LEU A 41 -14.06 4.65 -4.70
N LEU A 42 -14.05 5.55 -3.72
CA LEU A 42 -13.65 5.26 -2.35
C LEU A 42 -14.58 6.01 -1.39
N ARG A 43 -14.58 5.59 -0.13
CA ARG A 43 -15.28 6.29 0.95
C ARG A 43 -14.59 7.62 1.26
N GLU A 44 -15.38 8.58 1.71
CA GLU A 44 -14.88 9.92 2.08
C GLU A 44 -13.84 9.82 3.20
N GLU A 45 -14.10 9.02 4.23
CA GLU A 45 -13.19 8.85 5.37
C GLU A 45 -11.83 8.27 4.92
N ALA A 46 -11.84 7.36 3.95
CA ALA A 46 -10.62 6.80 3.39
C ALA A 46 -9.84 7.82 2.55
N LEU A 47 -10.52 8.80 1.92
CA LEU A 47 -9.86 9.90 1.24
C LEU A 47 -9.17 10.81 2.24
N ASP A 48 -9.88 11.16 3.32
CA ASP A 48 -9.36 12.01 4.38
C ASP A 48 -8.14 11.37 5.05
N GLU A 49 -8.19 10.09 5.39
CA GLU A 49 -7.04 9.33 5.91
C GLU A 49 -5.84 9.37 4.95
N MET A 50 -6.07 9.18 3.65
CA MET A 50 -5.01 9.25 2.64
C MET A 50 -4.43 10.66 2.51
N LEU A 51 -5.27 11.69 2.60
CA LEU A 51 -4.84 13.08 2.52
C LEU A 51 -4.08 13.50 3.77
N GLU A 52 -4.51 13.07 4.96
CA GLU A 52 -3.79 13.31 6.22
C GLU A 52 -2.45 12.57 6.24
N ALA A 53 -2.42 11.31 5.80
CA ALA A 53 -1.16 10.56 5.65
C ALA A 53 -0.22 11.20 4.61
N ALA A 54 -0.75 11.80 3.56
CA ALA A 54 0.05 12.51 2.55
C ALA A 54 0.46 13.93 2.97
N ARG A 55 -0.26 14.54 3.92
CA ARG A 55 0.06 15.84 4.54
C ARG A 55 1.09 15.72 5.64
N ASP A 56 1.32 14.52 6.17
CA ASP A 56 2.39 14.28 7.12
C ASP A 56 3.75 14.42 6.40
N ASP A 57 4.21 15.66 6.31
CA ASP A 57 5.52 16.08 5.78
C ASP A 57 6.66 15.76 6.77
N ARG A 58 6.36 15.01 7.84
CA ARG A 58 7.37 14.50 8.75
C ARG A 58 8.11 13.37 8.04
N PRO A 59 9.44 13.42 7.93
CA PRO A 59 10.18 12.19 7.64
C PRO A 59 9.74 11.15 8.68
N GLN A 60 9.34 9.96 8.23
CA GLN A 60 9.02 8.84 9.15
C GLN A 60 10.11 8.80 10.21
N SER A 61 9.73 8.96 11.47
CA SER A 61 10.72 9.06 12.54
C SER A 61 11.48 7.73 12.62
N LEU A 62 12.68 7.76 13.22
CA LEU A 62 13.42 6.52 13.50
C LEU A 62 12.56 5.53 14.29
N GLU A 63 11.66 6.03 15.15
CA GLU A 63 10.71 5.23 15.91
C GLU A 63 9.62 4.59 15.02
N ASP A 64 9.11 5.29 14.00
CA ASP A 64 8.15 4.73 13.02
C ASP A 64 8.79 3.67 12.11
N MET A 65 10.08 3.83 11.77
CA MET A 65 10.84 2.80 11.05
C MET A 65 11.16 1.58 11.92
N LEU A 66 11.21 1.77 13.25
CA LEU A 66 11.46 0.72 14.22
C LEU A 66 10.16 0.00 14.63
N ASP A 67 8.98 0.50 14.25
CA ASP A 67 7.73 -0.21 14.47
C ASP A 67 7.70 -1.48 13.59
N GLY A 68 7.72 -2.64 14.25
CA GLY A 68 7.92 -3.95 13.61
C GLY A 68 9.39 -4.34 13.35
N TYR A 69 10.36 -3.50 13.75
CA TYR A 69 11.77 -3.89 13.80
C TYR A 69 12.00 -4.84 14.98
N ASP A 70 12.19 -6.11 14.67
CA ASP A 70 12.59 -7.13 15.64
C ASP A 70 14.12 -7.28 15.61
N PRO A 71 14.84 -6.77 16.63
CA PRO A 71 16.30 -6.82 16.67
C PRO A 71 16.84 -8.27 16.71
N ASP A 72 16.08 -9.22 17.26
CA ASP A 72 16.49 -10.62 17.33
C ASP A 72 16.29 -11.33 15.99
N LYS A 73 15.22 -11.00 15.25
CA LYS A 73 15.03 -11.44 13.87
C LYS A 73 16.13 -10.90 12.96
N ILE A 74 16.48 -9.61 13.10
CA ILE A 74 17.54 -8.99 12.30
C ILE A 74 18.91 -9.56 12.66
N ARG A 75 19.23 -9.75 13.94
CA ARG A 75 20.47 -10.44 14.35
C ARG A 75 20.56 -11.87 13.83
N ARG A 76 19.45 -12.60 13.79
CA ARG A 76 19.41 -13.97 13.24
C ARG A 76 19.64 -13.98 11.72
N LEU A 77 19.07 -13.02 10.99
CA LEU A 77 19.25 -12.89 9.54
C LEU A 77 20.65 -12.38 9.17
N ALA A 78 21.14 -11.37 9.91
CA ALA A 78 22.46 -10.78 9.72
C ALA A 78 23.58 -11.64 10.33
N GLY A 79 23.25 -12.63 11.16
CA GLY A 79 24.22 -13.55 11.76
C GLY A 79 25.07 -14.22 10.70
N GLY A 80 24.45 -14.73 9.62
CA GLY A 80 25.16 -15.31 8.48
C GLY A 80 26.09 -14.31 7.78
N PHE A 81 25.59 -13.09 7.52
CA PHE A 81 26.35 -12.02 6.89
C PHE A 81 27.56 -11.55 7.73
N LEU A 82 27.44 -11.51 9.06
CA LEU A 82 28.52 -11.13 9.97
C LEU A 82 29.54 -12.25 10.19
N SER A 83 29.11 -13.51 10.06
CA SER A 83 29.98 -14.68 10.24
C SER A 83 30.62 -15.19 8.96
N ASP A 84 30.09 -14.79 7.80
CA ASP A 84 30.71 -15.14 6.52
C ASP A 84 31.97 -14.28 6.30
N PRO A 85 33.12 -14.91 6.02
CA PRO A 85 34.28 -14.17 5.57
C PRO A 85 33.93 -13.44 4.25
N PRO A 86 34.41 -12.21 4.03
CA PRO A 86 34.11 -11.48 2.80
C PRO A 86 34.57 -12.29 1.59
N THR A 87 33.63 -12.68 0.73
CA THR A 87 33.92 -13.42 -0.51
C THR A 87 33.73 -12.51 -1.71
N GLY A 88 34.82 -12.02 -2.30
CA GLY A 88 34.81 -11.32 -3.58
C GLY A 88 35.35 -9.88 -3.52
N LYS A 89 34.75 -8.98 -4.29
CA LYS A 89 35.21 -7.59 -4.53
C LYS A 89 35.08 -6.64 -3.32
N GLU A 90 34.69 -7.16 -2.16
CA GLU A 90 34.51 -6.40 -0.92
C GLU A 90 35.84 -6.11 -0.18
N MET A 91 36.97 -6.63 -0.69
CA MET A 91 38.32 -6.38 -0.16
C MET A 91 39.07 -5.19 -0.80
N LEU A 92 38.41 -4.36 -1.62
CA LEU A 92 39.02 -3.21 -2.29
C LEU A 92 38.66 -1.87 -1.65
#